data_AF-A0A7V3CZF2-F1
#
_entry.id   AF-A0A7V3CZF2-F1
#
_cell.length_a   1.000
_cell.length_b   1.000
_cell.length_c   1.000
_cell.angle_alpha   90.00
_cell.angle_beta   90.00
_cell.angle_gamma   90.00
#
_symmetry.space_group_name_H-M   'P 1'
#
loop_
_entity.id
_entity.type
_entity.pdbx_description
1 polymer ?
#
loop_
_entity_poly.entity_id
_entity_poly.type
_entity_poly.pdbx_seq_one_letter_code
_entity_poly.pdbx_strand_id
1 'polypeptide(L)'
;MKIYFDIGANFGTDSLELAKDSNYQIYAFEPTPYLADYLREKSTEFDNYHVIEKAVSDYHGNATFNITGYGPWMQSSLYNFRSDLSNNWKDGKSMYFTESIDVNVITLKEFCLENEINRIDYLHSDVQGCDLEVLIGLDDMINIIQAGVLETTRNHDV
;
A
#
# COMPACT_ATOMS: atom_id res chain seq x y z
N MET A 1 4.85 3.54 22.57
CA MET A 1 4.07 3.33 21.35
C MET A 1 5.04 2.99 20.23
N LYS A 2 4.78 1.93 19.46
CA LYS A 2 5.54 1.52 18.28
C LYS A 2 4.78 1.92 17.02
N ILE A 3 5.43 2.56 16.06
CA ILE A 3 4.77 3.00 14.83
C ILE A 3 4.95 1.94 13.73
N TYR A 4 3.84 1.43 13.20
CA TYR A 4 3.80 0.45 12.13
C TYR A 4 3.15 1.07 10.88
N PHE A 5 3.85 1.04 9.76
CA PHE A 5 3.32 1.45 8.47
C PHE A 5 3.03 0.20 7.65
N ASP A 6 1.80 0.09 7.15
CA ASP A 6 1.36 -0.97 6.25
C ASP A 6 1.02 -0.35 4.90
N ILE A 7 1.91 -0.48 3.92
CA ILE A 7 1.79 0.15 2.60
C ILE A 7 1.28 -0.88 1.59
N GLY A 8 0.11 -0.63 1.01
CA GLY A 8 -0.61 -1.63 0.21
C GLY A 8 -1.43 -2.57 1.09
N ALA A 9 -2.10 -2.02 2.11
CA ALA A 9 -2.70 -2.79 3.20
C ALA A 9 -3.77 -3.80 2.75
N ASN A 10 -4.43 -3.59 1.60
CA ASN A 10 -5.40 -4.51 1.02
C ASN A 10 -6.50 -4.91 2.02
N PHE A 11 -6.62 -6.20 2.38
CA PHE A 11 -7.56 -6.69 3.39
C PHE A 11 -7.04 -6.63 4.83
N GLY A 12 -5.88 -6.01 5.07
CA GLY A 12 -5.28 -5.81 6.38
C GLY A 12 -4.71 -7.07 7.00
N THR A 13 -4.30 -8.03 6.17
CA THR A 13 -3.76 -9.34 6.58
C THR A 13 -2.57 -9.23 7.52
N ASP A 14 -1.77 -8.18 7.35
CA ASP A 14 -0.49 -8.00 8.04
C ASP A 14 -0.58 -7.03 9.22
N SER A 15 -1.67 -6.27 9.32
CA SER A 15 -1.78 -5.14 10.26
C SER A 15 -3.00 -5.20 11.18
N LEU A 16 -4.14 -5.77 10.78
CA LEU A 16 -5.34 -5.78 11.63
C LEU A 16 -5.15 -6.54 12.95
N GLU A 17 -4.45 -7.68 12.94
CA GLU A 17 -4.19 -8.45 14.17
C GLU A 17 -3.26 -7.69 15.13
N LEU A 18 -2.33 -6.89 14.59
CA LEU A 18 -1.42 -6.07 15.38
C LEU A 18 -2.16 -4.96 16.15
N ALA A 19 -3.31 -4.51 15.64
CA ALA A 19 -4.12 -3.48 16.29
C ALA A 19 -4.60 -3.87 17.68
N LYS A 20 -4.74 -5.18 17.95
CA LYS A 20 -5.12 -5.72 19.27
C LYS A 20 -4.10 -5.41 20.37
N ASP A 21 -2.84 -5.17 20.02
CA ASP A 21 -1.83 -4.68 20.95
C ASP A 21 -1.81 -3.15 20.89
N SER A 22 -2.36 -2.54 21.94
CA SER A 22 -2.45 -1.09 22.09
C SER A 22 -1.10 -0.38 22.23
N ASN A 23 0.01 -1.12 22.25
CA ASN A 23 1.35 -0.53 22.12
C ASN A 23 1.71 -0.16 20.69
N TYR A 24 0.98 -0.63 19.68
CA TYR A 24 1.18 -0.23 18.29
C TYR A 24 0.30 0.95 17.92
N GLN A 25 0.83 1.80 17.05
CA GLN A 25 0.12 2.81 16.29
C GLN A 25 0.27 2.46 14.82
N ILE A 26 -0.83 2.14 14.16
CA ILE A 26 -0.83 1.55 12.82
C ILE A 26 -1.37 2.57 11.81
N TYR A 27 -0.62 2.75 10.72
CA TYR A 27 -1.02 3.57 9.58
C TYR A 27 -1.07 2.67 8.35
N ALA A 28 -2.28 2.30 7.95
CA ALA A 28 -2.57 1.40 6.84
C ALA A 28 -2.96 2.20 5.59
N PHE A 29 -2.11 2.16 4.57
CA PHE A 29 -2.31 2.88 3.32
C PHE A 29 -2.91 1.95 2.27
N GLU A 30 -4.12 2.28 1.82
CA GLU A 30 -4.84 1.50 0.81
C GLU A 30 -5.59 2.45 -0.15
N PRO A 31 -5.14 2.61 -1.40
CA PRO A 31 -5.74 3.52 -2.35
C PRO A 31 -7.12 3.10 -2.86
N THR A 32 -7.48 1.81 -2.75
CA THR A 32 -8.73 1.29 -3.31
C THR A 32 -9.90 1.58 -2.35
N PRO A 33 -10.91 2.39 -2.75
CA PRO A 33 -11.94 2.86 -1.81
C PRO A 33 -12.70 1.74 -1.09
N TYR A 34 -13.06 0.67 -1.79
CA TYR A 34 -13.81 -0.43 -1.18
C TYR A 34 -12.96 -1.22 -0.15
N LEU A 35 -11.64 -1.31 -0.36
CA LEU A 35 -10.72 -1.95 0.60
C LEU A 35 -10.46 -1.03 1.79
N ALA A 36 -10.30 0.28 1.56
CA ALA A 36 -10.22 1.26 2.64
C ALA A 36 -11.48 1.24 3.53
N ASP A 37 -12.67 1.17 2.93
CA ASP A 37 -13.93 1.03 3.67
C ASP A 37 -14.01 -0.30 4.45
N TYR A 38 -13.56 -1.40 3.85
CA TYR A 38 -13.45 -2.69 4.55
C TYR A 38 -12.54 -2.58 5.78
N LEU A 39 -11.36 -1.98 5.64
CA LEU A 39 -10.42 -1.79 6.75
C LEU A 39 -11.05 -0.94 7.85
N ARG A 40 -11.72 0.17 7.51
CA ARG A 40 -12.42 1.03 8.47
C ARG A 40 -13.50 0.26 9.24
N GLU A 41 -14.27 -0.59 8.56
CA GLU A 41 -15.27 -1.44 9.20
C GLU A 41 -14.61 -2.41 10.20
N LYS A 42 -13.53 -3.08 9.78
CA LYS A 42 -12.81 -4.06 10.60
C LYS A 42 -12.03 -3.45 11.75
N SER A 43 -11.67 -2.18 11.65
CA SER A 43 -10.89 -1.48 12.66
C SER A 43 -11.73 -0.58 13.56
N THR A 44 -13.06 -0.66 13.51
CA THR A 44 -13.96 0.20 14.30
C THR A 44 -13.74 0.16 15.81
N GLU A 45 -13.19 -0.93 16.34
CA GLU A 45 -12.88 -1.10 17.76
C GLU A 45 -11.44 -0.68 18.14
N PHE A 46 -10.62 -0.27 17.18
CA PHE A 46 -9.20 0.04 17.36
C PHE A 46 -8.92 1.54 17.14
N ASP A 47 -8.77 2.29 18.24
CA ASP A 47 -8.38 3.71 18.18
C ASP A 47 -6.96 3.91 17.62
N ASN A 48 -6.14 2.86 17.65
CA ASN A 48 -4.74 2.85 17.22
C ASN A 48 -4.54 2.36 15.77
N TYR A 49 -5.61 2.20 14.99
CA TYR A 49 -5.56 1.79 13.59
C TYR A 49 -6.11 2.90 12.69
N HIS A 50 -5.26 3.46 11.84
CA HIS A 50 -5.61 4.55 10.95
C HIS A 50 -5.58 4.08 9.50
N VAL A 51 -6.69 4.28 8.78
CA VAL A 51 -6.80 3.98 7.35
C VAL A 51 -6.54 5.24 6.55
N ILE A 52 -5.56 5.19 5.65
CA ILE A 52 -5.15 6.27 4.77
C ILE A 52 -5.50 5.85 3.34
N GLU A 53 -6.58 6.42 2.81
CA GLU A 53 -7.06 6.12 1.46
C GLU A 53 -6.26 6.92 0.40
N LYS A 54 -4.97 6.59 0.30
CA LYS A 54 -4.02 7.17 -0.66
C LYS A 54 -3.02 6.10 -1.08
N ALA A 55 -2.57 6.17 -2.31
CA ALA A 55 -1.40 5.43 -2.77
C ALA A 55 -0.14 6.09 -2.22
N VAL A 56 0.91 5.30 -2.00
CA VAL A 56 2.22 5.80 -1.57
C VAL A 56 3.22 5.66 -2.71
N SER A 57 3.94 6.73 -3.01
CA SER A 57 4.94 6.76 -4.08
C SER A 57 5.99 7.86 -3.81
N ASP A 58 6.81 8.17 -4.80
CA ASP A 58 7.86 9.20 -4.75
C ASP A 58 7.38 10.60 -5.13
N TYR A 59 6.07 10.79 -5.34
CA TYR A 59 5.45 12.06 -5.65
C TYR A 59 4.11 12.27 -4.94
N HIS A 60 3.70 13.54 -4.87
CA HIS A 60 2.36 13.96 -4.44
C HIS A 60 1.49 14.24 -5.67
N GLY A 61 0.22 13.81 -5.65
CA GLY A 61 -0.73 14.18 -6.69
C GLY A 61 -1.88 13.20 -6.85
N ASN A 62 -2.27 12.97 -8.10
CA ASN A 62 -3.26 11.95 -8.48
C ASN A 62 -2.64 11.01 -9.50
N ALA A 63 -3.08 9.76 -9.47
CA ALA A 63 -2.68 8.75 -10.44
C ALA A 63 -3.86 7.87 -10.84
N THR A 64 -3.83 7.38 -12.07
CA THR A 64 -4.73 6.33 -12.52
C THR A 64 -4.22 5.00 -12.00
N PHE A 65 -5.00 4.36 -11.12
CA PHE A 65 -4.70 3.09 -10.50
C PHE A 65 -5.46 1.98 -11.20
N ASN A 66 -4.74 0.99 -11.71
CA ASN A 66 -5.31 -0.09 -12.49
C ASN A 66 -5.64 -1.26 -11.58
N ILE A 67 -6.87 -1.77 -11.66
CA ILE A 67 -7.37 -2.89 -10.85
C ILE A 67 -7.70 -4.07 -11.77
N THR A 68 -7.16 -5.23 -11.44
CA THR A 68 -7.40 -6.49 -12.15
C THR A 68 -8.03 -7.53 -11.24
N GLY A 69 -9.08 -8.20 -11.73
CA GLY A 69 -9.77 -9.30 -11.09
C GLY A 69 -10.99 -8.93 -10.24
N TYR A 70 -11.60 -9.97 -9.65
CA TYR A 70 -12.62 -9.89 -8.59
C TYR A 70 -12.25 -10.89 -7.48
N GLY A 71 -12.37 -10.47 -6.21
CA GLY A 71 -12.14 -11.35 -5.04
C GLY A 71 -10.67 -11.45 -4.61
N PRO A 72 -10.24 -12.55 -3.95
CA PRO A 72 -8.92 -12.67 -3.31
C PRO A 72 -7.73 -12.74 -4.29
N TRP A 73 -7.99 -12.61 -5.60
CA TRP A 73 -6.99 -12.60 -6.67
C TRP A 73 -6.79 -11.21 -7.26
N MET A 74 -7.35 -10.18 -6.61
CA MET A 74 -7.28 -8.82 -7.11
C MET A 74 -5.85 -8.30 -6.99
N GLN A 75 -5.30 -7.84 -8.11
CA GLN A 75 -4.02 -7.15 -8.17
C GLN A 75 -4.27 -5.71 -8.61
N SER A 76 -3.55 -4.77 -8.02
CA SER A 76 -3.73 -3.36 -8.26
C SER A 76 -2.40 -2.61 -8.24
N SER A 77 -2.16 -1.77 -9.24
CA SER A 77 -0.86 -1.15 -9.45
C SER A 77 -0.98 0.25 -10.08
N LEU A 78 -0.01 1.10 -9.77
CA LEU A 78 0.21 2.39 -10.44
C LEU A 78 0.81 2.22 -11.85
N TYR A 79 1.38 1.05 -12.16
CA TYR A 79 1.91 0.75 -13.48
C TYR A 79 0.82 0.23 -14.43
N ASN A 80 0.99 0.50 -15.73
CA ASN A 80 0.18 -0.14 -16.76
C ASN A 80 0.52 -1.63 -16.82
N PHE A 81 -0.48 -2.49 -16.68
CA PHE A 81 -0.32 -3.92 -16.93
C PHE A 81 0.13 -4.13 -18.39
N ARG A 82 1.16 -4.95 -18.61
CA ARG A 82 1.62 -5.27 -19.97
C ARG A 82 0.46 -5.83 -20.80
N SER A 83 0.27 -5.29 -22.01
CA SER A 83 -0.81 -5.67 -22.92
C SER A 83 -0.76 -7.14 -23.39
N ASP A 84 0.33 -7.86 -23.12
CA ASP A 84 0.52 -9.27 -23.48
C ASP A 84 0.03 -10.27 -22.40
N LEU A 85 -0.39 -9.79 -21.23
CA LEU A 85 -0.85 -10.65 -20.12
C LEU A 85 -2.16 -11.40 -20.42
N SER A 86 -2.86 -11.04 -21.50
CA SER A 86 -4.06 -11.76 -21.95
C SER A 86 -3.76 -13.18 -22.47
N ASN A 87 -2.51 -13.50 -22.85
CA ASN A 87 -2.19 -14.74 -23.56
C ASN A 87 -1.29 -15.76 -22.83
N ASN A 88 -0.72 -15.45 -21.65
CA ASN A 88 0.36 -16.28 -21.08
C ASN A 88 0.17 -16.78 -19.64
N TRP A 89 -1.02 -16.71 -19.04
CA TRP A 89 -1.26 -17.42 -17.77
C TRP A 89 -1.66 -18.88 -18.04
N LYS A 90 -0.88 -19.82 -17.49
CA LYS A 90 -0.91 -21.28 -17.79
C LYS A 90 -2.24 -21.98 -17.52
N ASP A 91 -3.21 -21.32 -16.87
CA ASP A 91 -4.47 -21.92 -16.42
C ASP A 91 -5.71 -21.42 -17.19
N GLY A 92 -5.53 -20.68 -18.30
CA GLY A 92 -6.64 -20.31 -19.19
C GLY A 92 -7.65 -19.32 -18.59
N LYS A 93 -7.32 -18.67 -17.46
CA LYS A 93 -8.09 -17.56 -16.90
C LYS A 93 -7.44 -16.26 -17.35
N SER A 94 -8.03 -15.61 -18.36
CA SER A 94 -7.65 -14.26 -18.76
C SER A 94 -7.81 -13.32 -17.56
N MET A 95 -6.75 -12.61 -17.16
CA MET A 95 -6.90 -11.40 -16.35
C MET A 95 -7.65 -10.39 -17.22
N TYR A 96 -8.95 -10.29 -17.03
CA TYR A 96 -9.71 -9.20 -17.62
C TYR A 96 -9.27 -7.92 -16.90
N PHE A 97 -8.73 -6.96 -17.63
CA PHE A 97 -8.57 -5.59 -17.15
C PHE A 97 -9.94 -5.12 -16.65
N THR A 98 -10.10 -4.88 -15.34
CA THR A 98 -11.43 -4.85 -14.74
C THR A 98 -11.89 -3.43 -14.45
N GLU A 99 -10.98 -2.54 -14.03
CA GLU A 99 -11.30 -1.14 -13.75
C GLU A 99 -10.04 -0.28 -13.65
N SER A 100 -10.16 1.02 -13.94
CA SER A 100 -9.16 2.03 -13.59
C SER A 100 -9.85 3.11 -12.76
N ILE A 101 -9.28 3.45 -11.61
CA ILE A 101 -9.80 4.49 -10.71
C ILE A 101 -8.75 5.59 -10.54
N ASP A 102 -9.19 6.82 -10.30
CA ASP A 102 -8.28 7.91 -9.93
C ASP A 102 -8.08 7.90 -8.42
N VAL A 103 -6.83 7.86 -7.97
CA VAL A 103 -6.47 7.82 -6.55
C VAL A 103 -5.52 8.96 -6.20
N ASN A 104 -5.62 9.45 -4.96
CA ASN A 104 -4.65 10.39 -4.42
C ASN A 104 -3.33 9.66 -4.12
N VAL A 105 -2.21 10.31 -4.39
CA VAL A 105 -0.86 9.80 -4.12
C VAL A 105 -0.18 10.72 -3.11
N ILE A 106 0.48 10.15 -2.12
CA ILE A 106 1.24 10.86 -1.09
C ILE A 106 2.65 10.28 -0.97
N THR A 107 3.62 11.12 -0.59
CA THR A 107 4.94 10.65 -0.18
C THR A 107 4.97 10.34 1.32
N LEU A 108 5.72 9.34 1.75
CA LEU A 108 5.84 9.05 3.18
C LEU A 108 6.49 10.22 3.95
N LYS A 109 7.40 10.98 3.32
CA LYS A 109 7.96 12.19 3.91
C LYS A 109 6.88 13.21 4.23
N GLU A 110 6.01 13.53 3.27
CA GLU A 110 4.90 14.46 3.48
C GLU A 110 3.99 13.97 4.60
N PHE A 111 3.58 12.69 4.56
CA PHE A 111 2.74 12.12 5.61
C PHE A 111 3.39 12.22 7.00
N CYS A 112 4.68 11.91 7.11
CA CYS A 112 5.39 11.99 8.38
C CYS A 112 5.50 13.43 8.91
N LEU A 113 5.77 14.40 8.03
CA LEU A 113 5.84 15.81 8.40
C LEU A 113 4.48 16.36 8.87
N GLU A 114 3.40 16.02 8.17
CA GLU A 114 2.03 16.44 8.52
C GLU A 114 1.56 15.86 9.86
N ASN A 115 2.02 14.67 10.21
CA ASN A 115 1.60 13.94 11.41
C ASN A 115 2.64 13.96 12.54
N GLU A 116 3.71 14.76 12.40
CA GLU A 116 4.81 14.87 13.36
C GLU A 116 5.48 13.50 13.70
N ILE A 117 5.52 12.59 12.73
CA ILE A 117 6.12 11.26 12.86
C ILE A 117 7.62 11.36 12.58
N ASN A 118 8.44 11.13 13.59
CA ASN A 118 9.90 11.19 13.50
C ASN A 118 10.59 9.82 13.62
N ARG A 119 9.79 8.73 13.64
CA ARG A 119 10.25 7.35 13.80
C ARG A 119 9.21 6.39 13.22
N ILE A 120 9.67 5.39 12.48
CA ILE A 120 8.86 4.26 12.01
C ILE A 120 9.51 3.00 12.56
N ASP A 121 8.85 2.30 13.49
CA ASP A 121 9.43 1.08 14.10
C ASP A 121 9.38 -0.11 13.14
N TYR A 122 8.37 -0.18 12.28
CA TYR A 122 8.29 -1.18 11.24
C TYR A 122 7.60 -0.63 9.98
N LEU A 123 8.22 -0.81 8.82
CA LEU A 123 7.64 -0.53 7.51
C LEU A 123 7.36 -1.85 6.78
N HIS A 124 6.11 -2.17 6.55
CA HIS A 124 5.68 -3.22 5.64
C HIS A 124 5.24 -2.58 4.32
N SER A 125 5.83 -3.01 3.21
CA SER A 125 5.42 -2.56 1.88
C SER A 125 5.21 -3.76 0.97
N ASP A 126 3.99 -3.87 0.46
CA ASP A 126 3.61 -4.73 -0.64
C ASP A 126 2.75 -3.94 -1.63
N VAL A 127 3.42 -3.14 -2.47
CA VAL A 127 2.76 -2.34 -3.52
C VAL A 127 3.03 -2.90 -4.92
N GLN A 128 3.18 -4.22 -5.01
CA GLN A 128 3.27 -4.97 -6.27
C GLN A 128 4.32 -4.41 -7.24
N GLY A 129 5.51 -4.09 -6.72
CA GLY A 129 6.66 -3.65 -7.52
C GLY A 129 6.92 -2.14 -7.55
N CYS A 130 6.18 -1.33 -6.79
CA CYS A 130 6.45 0.10 -6.58
C CYS A 130 7.15 0.39 -5.25
N ASP A 131 7.70 -0.63 -4.60
CA ASP A 131 8.23 -0.56 -3.23
C ASP A 131 9.50 0.30 -3.14
N LEU A 132 10.24 0.43 -4.25
CA LEU A 132 11.37 1.36 -4.31
C LEU A 132 10.90 2.80 -4.25
N GLU A 133 9.83 3.15 -4.97
CA GLU A 133 9.22 4.47 -5.01
C GLU A 133 8.66 4.87 -3.63
N VAL A 134 8.11 3.91 -2.87
CA VAL A 134 7.74 4.10 -1.46
C VAL A 134 8.95 4.57 -0.63
N LEU A 135 10.10 3.93 -0.81
CA LEU A 135 11.33 4.32 -0.11
C LEU A 135 11.91 5.65 -0.61
N ILE A 136 11.90 5.90 -1.92
CA ILE A 136 12.35 7.18 -2.50
C ILE A 136 11.48 8.33 -1.97
N GLY A 137 10.18 8.10 -1.78
CA GLY A 137 9.26 9.07 -1.19
C GLY A 137 9.55 9.46 0.27
N LEU A 138 10.45 8.76 0.97
CA LEU A 138 10.96 9.22 2.27
C LEU A 138 12.09 10.24 2.15
N ASP A 139 12.78 10.28 1.01
CA ASP A 139 13.90 11.19 0.75
C ASP A 139 14.95 11.14 1.90
N ASP A 140 15.26 12.28 2.51
CA ASP A 140 16.21 12.40 3.62
C ASP A 140 15.71 11.81 4.95
N MET A 141 14.42 11.43 5.05
CA MET A 141 13.83 10.83 6.25
C MET A 141 13.93 9.29 6.28
N ILE A 142 14.55 8.65 5.28
CA ILE A 142 14.66 7.18 5.23
C ILE A 142 15.29 6.58 6.50
N ASN A 143 16.14 7.33 7.19
CA ASN A 143 16.83 6.92 8.43
C ASN A 143 15.92 6.81 9.66
N ILE A 144 14.65 7.24 9.58
CA ILE A 144 13.71 7.10 10.70
C ILE A 144 13.14 5.68 10.81
N ILE A 145 13.25 4.86 9.75
CA ILE A 145 12.83 3.47 9.74
C ILE A 145 13.80 2.61 10.56
N GLN A 146 13.27 1.84 11.51
CA GLN A 146 14.06 0.95 12.35
C GLN A 146 14.19 -0.46 11.77
N ALA A 147 13.12 -0.97 11.17
CA ALA A 147 13.05 -2.27 10.53
C ALA A 147 11.93 -2.26 9.48
N GLY A 148 11.92 -3.24 8.58
CA GLY A 148 10.86 -3.39 7.60
C GLY A 148 11.09 -4.52 6.62
N VAL A 149 10.12 -4.72 5.75
CA VAL A 149 10.17 -5.65 4.61
C VAL A 149 9.55 -4.98 3.39
N LEU A 150 10.10 -5.30 2.22
CA LEU A 150 9.66 -4.81 0.92
C LEU A 150 9.43 -6.01 0.00
N GLU A 151 8.31 -6.04 -0.71
CA GLU A 151 8.01 -7.08 -1.70
C GLU A 151 8.43 -6.63 -3.11
N THR A 152 9.73 -6.70 -3.39
CA THR A 152 10.24 -6.26 -4.71
C THR A 152 10.10 -7.35 -5.77
N THR A 153 9.78 -6.96 -7.00
CA THR A 153 9.91 -7.85 -8.16
C THR A 153 11.38 -8.06 -8.54
N ARG A 154 11.69 -9.20 -9.16
CA ARG A 154 13.08 -9.60 -9.47
C ARG A 154 13.75 -8.72 -10.55
N ASN A 155 12.99 -8.01 -11.38
CA ASN A 155 13.48 -7.20 -12.49
C ASN A 155 12.80 -5.82 -12.50
N HIS A 156 13.60 -4.75 -12.55
CA HIS A 156 13.13 -3.36 -12.65
C HIS A 156 12.65 -2.95 -14.07
N ASP A 157 12.72 -3.87 -15.03
CA ASP A 157 12.33 -3.60 -16.41
C ASP A 157 10.83 -3.86 -16.57
N VAL A 158 10.03 -2.83 -16.31
CA VAL A 158 8.60 -2.76 -16.67
C VAL A 158 8.48 -2.49 -18.18
#